data_AF-A0A3B8ZGP4-F1
#
_entry.id   AF-A0A3B8ZGP4-F1
#
_cell.length_a   1.000
_cell.length_b   1.000
_cell.length_c   1.000
_cell.angle_alpha   90.00
_cell.angle_beta   90.00
_cell.angle_gamma   90.00
#
_symmetry.space_group_name_H-M   'P 1'
#
loop_
_entity.id
_entity.type
_entity.pdbx_description
1 polymer ?
#
loop_
_entity_poly.entity_id
_entity_poly.type
_entity_poly.pdbx_seq_one_letter_code
_entity_poly.pdbx_strand_id
1 'polypeptide(L)'
;RFLYDVARQYRESFDVYGTQRSFEWTLVEHEPHVIHTAKKPEPEIPEKVQVPDFAHLLPAEIQRFTKPSEIHDAQHLSFIQGGGHGGSHPHLVNEFVSALLEDRDPWPNAVTSANWTCVGICAHQSAQQGGQIVRLPEFTLGR
;
A
#
# COMPACT_ATOMS: atom_id res chain seq x y z
N ARG A 1 -7.90 9.24 35.11
CA ARG A 1 -6.74 8.89 34.28
C ARG A 1 -7.30 8.13 33.09
N PHE A 2 -7.30 8.73 31.91
CA PHE A 2 -8.00 8.18 30.76
C PHE A 2 -6.98 7.62 29.76
N LEU A 3 -7.39 6.58 29.02
CA LEU A 3 -6.54 5.77 28.13
C LEU A 3 -5.99 6.50 26.89
N TYR A 4 -6.30 7.78 26.68
CA TYR A 4 -5.83 8.54 25.52
C TYR A 4 -4.37 9.03 25.61
N ASP A 5 -3.75 9.02 26.80
CA ASP A 5 -2.34 9.42 26.96
C ASP A 5 -1.34 8.37 26.43
N VAL A 6 -1.82 7.19 26.00
CA VAL A 6 -1.01 6.11 25.39
C VAL A 6 -1.50 5.84 23.95
N ALA A 7 -1.89 6.89 23.24
CA ALA A 7 -2.29 6.79 21.84
C ALA A 7 -1.11 6.28 20.99
N ARG A 8 -1.38 5.31 20.11
CA ARG A 8 -0.41 4.81 19.13
C ARG A 8 -0.12 5.89 18.07
N GLN A 9 1.07 5.82 17.48
CA GLN A 9 1.35 6.58 16.26
C GLN A 9 0.34 6.21 15.17
N TYR A 10 -0.08 7.21 14.38
CA TYR A 10 -0.77 6.95 13.14
C TYR A 10 0.18 6.22 12.20
N ARG A 11 -0.28 5.10 11.63
CA ARG A 11 0.53 4.22 10.79
C ARG A 11 -0.33 3.70 9.64
N GLU A 12 0.12 3.96 8.42
CA GLU A 12 -0.40 3.32 7.22
C GLU A 12 0.37 2.03 7.00
N SER A 13 -0.23 0.89 7.37
CA SER A 13 0.47 -0.40 7.36
C SER A 13 -0.35 -1.49 6.70
N PHE A 14 0.36 -2.46 6.15
CA PHE A 14 -0.19 -3.75 5.75
C PHE A 14 0.76 -4.86 6.19
N ASP A 15 0.19 -6.02 6.46
CA ASP A 15 0.95 -7.25 6.70
C ASP A 15 0.58 -8.25 5.60
N VAL A 16 1.58 -8.98 5.10
CA VAL A 16 1.38 -10.00 4.06
C VAL A 16 1.84 -11.34 4.61
N TYR A 17 0.94 -12.31 4.64
CA TYR A 17 1.24 -13.65 5.12
C TYR A 17 1.31 -14.64 3.97
N GLY A 18 2.45 -15.32 3.85
CA GLY A 18 2.71 -16.27 2.78
C GLY A 18 3.25 -17.60 3.30
N THR A 19 3.23 -18.63 2.45
CA THR A 19 3.69 -19.98 2.80
C THR A 19 5.21 -20.09 2.93
N GLN A 20 5.95 -19.20 2.26
CA GLN A 20 7.42 -19.17 2.29
C GLN A 20 7.96 -18.02 3.13
N ARG A 21 7.34 -16.85 3.03
CA ARG A 21 7.71 -15.64 3.76
C ARG A 21 6.48 -14.84 4.12
N SER A 22 6.58 -14.10 5.21
CA SER A 22 5.60 -13.09 5.61
C SER A 22 6.32 -11.76 5.83
N PHE A 23 5.67 -10.66 5.49
CA PHE A 23 6.14 -9.30 5.73
C PHE A 23 5.22 -8.67 6.78
N GLU A 24 5.82 -8.05 7.79
CA GLU A 24 5.09 -7.28 8.79
C GLU A 24 5.63 -5.86 8.87
N TRP A 25 4.70 -4.91 8.83
CA TRP A 25 5.04 -3.50 8.96
C TRP A 25 5.40 -3.17 10.41
N THR A 26 6.51 -2.46 10.62
CA THR A 26 7.02 -2.14 11.96
C THR A 26 6.03 -1.34 12.80
N LEU A 27 5.94 -1.61 14.10
CA LEU A 27 5.03 -0.94 15.04
C LEU A 27 5.33 0.55 15.25
N VAL A 28 6.56 0.97 15.00
CA VAL A 28 7.05 2.33 15.21
C VAL A 28 7.51 2.90 13.88
N GLU A 29 7.03 4.07 13.50
CA GLU A 29 7.45 4.74 12.27
C GLU A 29 8.96 4.96 12.24
N HIS A 30 9.54 4.86 11.04
CA HIS A 30 10.99 4.95 10.77
C HIS A 30 11.87 3.81 11.31
N GLU A 31 11.30 2.76 11.90
CA GLU A 31 12.05 1.53 12.19
C GLU A 31 12.08 0.56 10.99
N PRO A 32 13.04 -0.37 10.91
CA PRO A 32 13.02 -1.44 9.91
C PRO A 32 11.79 -2.33 10.04
N HIS A 33 11.24 -2.77 8.91
CA HIS A 33 10.17 -3.78 8.86
C HIS A 33 10.72 -5.17 9.17
N VAL A 34 9.84 -6.17 9.26
CA VAL A 34 10.25 -7.55 9.54
C VAL A 34 9.81 -8.46 8.40
N ILE A 35 10.74 -9.30 7.93
CA ILE A 35 10.42 -10.45 7.09
C ILE A 35 10.60 -11.71 7.93
N HIS A 36 9.56 -12.53 7.98
CA HIS A 36 9.59 -13.86 8.56
C HIS A 36 9.83 -14.88 7.47
N THR A 37 10.79 -15.79 7.63
CA THR A 37 11.09 -16.83 6.63
C THR A 37 10.80 -18.23 7.17
N ALA A 38 9.99 -18.99 6.45
CA ALA A 38 9.65 -20.36 6.82
C ALA A 38 10.89 -21.28 6.79
N LYS A 39 10.87 -22.32 7.64
CA LYS A 39 11.90 -23.38 7.73
C LYS A 39 13.30 -22.93 8.18
N LYS A 40 13.43 -21.73 8.75
CA LYS A 40 14.63 -21.33 9.51
C LYS A 40 14.51 -21.76 10.98
N PRO A 41 15.64 -21.93 11.70
CA PRO A 41 15.63 -22.03 13.16
C PRO A 41 14.89 -20.83 13.77
N GLU A 42 14.15 -21.02 14.87
CA GLU A 42 13.30 -19.99 15.48
C GLU A 42 13.97 -18.60 15.62
N PRO A 43 15.23 -18.49 16.09
CA PRO A 43 15.90 -17.20 16.25
C PRO A 43 16.25 -16.49 14.92
N GLU A 44 16.27 -17.24 13.81
CA GLU A 44 16.61 -16.76 12.47
C GLU A 44 15.36 -16.52 11.60
N ILE A 45 14.16 -16.86 12.09
CA ILE A 45 12.92 -16.64 11.35
C ILE A 45 12.70 -15.14 11.06
N PRO A 46 12.75 -14.23 12.06
CA PRO A 46 12.53 -12.80 11.82
C PRO A 46 13.83 -12.09 11.43
N GLU A 47 13.78 -11.37 10.32
CA GLU A 47 14.88 -10.52 9.85
C GLU A 47 14.39 -9.09 9.63
N LYS A 48 15.14 -8.12 10.17
CA LYS A 48 14.87 -6.70 9.93
C LYS A 48 15.23 -6.34 8.49
N VAL A 49 14.35 -5.62 7.81
CA VAL A 49 14.55 -5.16 6.43
C VAL A 49 14.27 -3.67 6.31
N GLN A 50 15.13 -2.98 5.56
CA GLN A 50 14.88 -1.61 5.13
C GLN A 50 14.30 -1.64 3.72
N VAL A 51 13.17 -0.96 3.51
CA VAL A 51 12.60 -0.79 2.17
C VAL A 51 13.28 0.40 1.50
N PRO A 52 13.94 0.22 0.35
CA PRO A 52 14.59 1.33 -0.36
C PRO A 52 13.56 2.23 -1.05
N ASP A 53 13.97 3.46 -1.37
CA ASP A 53 13.23 4.32 -2.29
C ASP A 53 13.36 3.78 -3.73
N PHE A 54 12.23 3.68 -4.43
CA PHE A 54 12.15 3.20 -5.81
C PHE A 54 12.07 4.34 -6.84
N ALA A 55 12.37 5.58 -6.47
CA ALA A 55 12.38 6.74 -7.37
C ALA A 55 13.15 6.52 -8.68
N HIS A 56 14.19 5.69 -8.67
CA HIS A 56 14.96 5.33 -9.88
C HIS A 56 14.15 4.62 -10.97
N LEU A 57 12.95 4.10 -10.66
CA LEU A 57 12.00 3.55 -11.63
C LEU A 57 11.19 4.62 -12.37
N LEU A 58 11.32 5.90 -11.97
CA LEU A 58 10.58 7.01 -12.54
C LEU A 58 11.44 7.85 -13.49
N PRO A 59 10.82 8.58 -14.45
CA PRO A 59 11.48 9.65 -15.18
C PRO A 59 12.18 10.64 -14.24
N ALA A 60 13.38 11.08 -14.64
CA ALA A 60 14.28 11.90 -13.81
C ALA A 60 13.59 13.16 -13.26
N GLU A 61 12.69 13.74 -14.04
CA GLU A 61 11.97 14.98 -13.75
C GLU A 61 11.04 14.86 -12.54
N ILE A 62 10.52 13.66 -12.26
CA ILE A 62 9.53 13.43 -11.21
C ILE A 62 10.07 12.66 -10.00
N GLN A 63 11.31 12.14 -10.05
CA GLN A 63 11.93 11.39 -8.94
C GLN A 63 11.95 12.15 -7.63
N ARG A 64 12.16 13.48 -7.66
CA ARG A 64 12.22 14.31 -6.45
C ARG A 64 10.92 14.28 -5.64
N PHE A 65 9.78 14.07 -6.29
CA PHE A 65 8.46 14.10 -5.64
C PHE A 65 8.15 12.85 -4.80
N THR A 66 9.01 11.81 -4.82
CA THR A 66 8.88 10.69 -3.87
C THR A 66 9.31 11.07 -2.46
N LYS A 67 10.04 12.19 -2.30
CA LYS A 67 10.67 12.58 -1.03
C LYS A 67 9.75 13.45 -0.18
N PRO A 68 9.70 13.24 1.16
CA PRO A 68 8.87 14.03 2.08
C PRO A 68 9.14 15.55 2.06
N SER A 69 10.33 15.96 1.65
CA SER A 69 10.83 17.35 1.77
C SER A 69 10.44 18.30 0.63
N GLU A 70 9.73 17.83 -0.40
CA GLU A 70 9.23 18.70 -1.49
C GLU A 70 7.99 19.48 -1.03
N ILE A 71 8.19 20.49 -0.18
CA ILE A 71 7.15 21.43 0.28
C ILE A 71 7.14 22.62 -0.67
N HIS A 72 6.11 22.73 -1.51
CA HIS A 72 6.03 23.79 -2.52
C HIS A 72 5.30 25.06 -2.03
N ASP A 73 4.59 24.99 -0.90
CA ASP A 73 4.03 26.16 -0.22
C ASP A 73 3.65 25.82 1.24
N ALA A 74 4.31 26.45 2.22
CA ALA A 74 4.04 26.24 3.64
C ALA A 74 2.82 27.02 4.17
N GLN A 75 2.24 27.91 3.37
CA GLN A 75 1.12 28.79 3.76
C GLN A 75 -0.23 28.30 3.23
N HIS A 76 -0.24 27.30 2.35
CA HIS A 76 -1.46 26.75 1.77
C HIS A 76 -2.10 25.68 2.69
N LEU A 77 -3.42 25.80 2.95
CA LEU A 77 -4.16 24.95 3.89
C LEU A 77 -4.16 23.46 3.50
N SER A 78 -4.07 23.16 2.20
CA SER A 78 -3.65 21.83 1.75
C SER A 78 -2.13 21.85 1.68
N PHE A 79 -1.48 21.44 2.77
CA PHE A 79 -0.05 21.15 2.74
C PHE A 79 0.24 20.25 1.54
N ILE A 80 1.13 20.70 0.66
CA ILE A 80 1.68 19.89 -0.42
C ILE A 80 2.63 18.90 0.27
N GLN A 81 2.07 17.78 0.73
CA GLN A 81 2.83 16.69 1.29
C GLN A 81 3.51 15.98 0.11
N GLY A 82 4.78 16.27 -0.15
CA GLY A 82 5.55 15.66 -1.26
C GLY A 82 5.50 14.12 -1.22
N GLY A 83 6.43 13.49 -0.51
CA GLY A 83 6.46 12.04 -0.29
C GLY A 83 5.33 11.48 0.59
N GLY A 84 4.13 12.08 0.58
CA GLY A 84 2.95 11.56 1.29
C GLY A 84 2.64 10.12 0.88
N HIS A 85 2.12 9.33 1.82
CA HIS A 85 1.89 7.89 1.65
C HIS A 85 3.15 7.15 1.13
N GLY A 86 4.31 7.46 1.71
CA GLY A 86 5.60 6.83 1.38
C GLY A 86 6.16 7.16 -0.01
N GLY A 87 5.68 8.22 -0.67
CA GLY A 87 6.14 8.61 -2.01
C GLY A 87 5.48 7.84 -3.16
N SER A 88 4.32 7.22 -2.93
CA SER A 88 3.61 6.41 -3.93
C SER A 88 2.99 7.20 -5.10
N HIS A 89 2.59 8.45 -4.88
CA HIS A 89 1.85 9.25 -5.88
C HIS A 89 2.56 9.40 -7.24
N PRO A 90 3.87 9.75 -7.30
CA PRO A 90 4.58 9.84 -8.57
C PRO A 90 4.60 8.52 -9.35
N HIS A 91 4.64 7.38 -8.65
CA HIS A 91 4.55 6.05 -9.28
C HIS A 91 3.17 5.81 -9.90
N LEU A 92 2.10 6.14 -9.18
CA LEU A 92 0.73 5.99 -9.69
C LEU A 92 0.47 6.87 -10.91
N VAL A 93 0.94 8.13 -10.88
CA VAL A 93 0.81 9.06 -12.01
C VAL A 93 1.63 8.59 -13.20
N ASN A 94 2.88 8.14 -12.97
CA ASN A 94 3.72 7.62 -14.04
C ASN A 94 3.11 6.39 -14.71
N GLU A 95 2.55 5.45 -13.93
CA GLU A 95 1.89 4.27 -14.47
C GLU A 95 0.66 4.65 -15.31
N PHE A 96 -0.19 5.55 -14.82
CA PHE A 96 -1.35 6.01 -15.56
C PHE A 96 -0.98 6.68 -16.90
N VAL A 97 -0.01 7.60 -16.88
CA VAL A 97 0.41 8.32 -18.09
C VAL A 97 1.13 7.40 -19.07
N SER A 98 2.04 6.54 -18.59
CA SER A 98 2.77 5.60 -19.46
C SER A 98 1.83 4.59 -20.12
N ALA A 99 0.84 4.07 -19.40
CA ALA A 99 -0.17 3.17 -19.96
C ALA A 99 -0.93 3.80 -21.13
N LEU A 100 -1.30 5.09 -21.01
CA LEU A 100 -1.96 5.83 -22.09
C LEU A 100 -1.05 6.05 -23.31
N LEU A 101 0.21 6.38 -23.08
CA LEU A 101 1.18 6.61 -24.16
C LEU A 101 1.53 5.32 -24.91
N GLU A 102 1.56 4.20 -24.20
CA GLU A 102 1.90 2.88 -24.73
C GLU A 102 0.70 2.09 -25.26
N ASP A 103 -0.51 2.65 -25.19
CA ASP A 103 -1.77 2.00 -25.57
C ASP A 103 -1.93 0.61 -24.93
N ARG A 104 -1.71 0.56 -23.61
CA ARG A 104 -1.84 -0.65 -22.79
C ARG A 104 -2.76 -0.44 -21.61
N ASP A 105 -3.28 -1.54 -21.06
CA ASP A 105 -3.96 -1.51 -19.77
C ASP A 105 -2.99 -1.05 -18.66
N PRO A 106 -3.42 -0.16 -17.75
CA PRO A 106 -2.63 0.22 -16.59
C PRO A 106 -2.62 -0.92 -15.56
N TRP A 107 -1.68 -0.89 -14.62
CA TRP A 107 -1.69 -1.75 -13.44
C TRP A 107 -1.98 -0.95 -12.15
N PRO A 108 -3.01 -1.31 -11.37
CA PRO A 108 -4.06 -2.28 -11.69
C PRO A 108 -4.98 -1.76 -12.81
N ASN A 109 -5.54 -2.68 -13.61
CA ASN A 109 -6.53 -2.32 -14.63
C ASN A 109 -7.95 -2.33 -14.06
N ALA A 110 -8.94 -1.98 -14.89
CA ALA A 110 -10.34 -1.87 -14.47
C ALA A 110 -10.88 -3.17 -13.83
N VAL A 111 -10.52 -4.35 -14.36
CA VAL A 111 -10.98 -5.64 -13.83
C VAL A 111 -10.38 -5.90 -12.45
N THR A 112 -9.07 -5.71 -12.30
CA THR A 112 -8.38 -5.86 -11.01
C THR A 112 -8.91 -4.86 -9.97
N SER A 113 -9.09 -3.60 -10.34
CA SER A 113 -9.66 -2.59 -9.45
C SER A 113 -11.10 -2.93 -9.03
N ALA A 114 -11.91 -3.45 -9.95
CA ALA A 114 -13.27 -3.89 -9.64
C ALA A 114 -13.28 -5.09 -8.69
N ASN A 115 -12.36 -6.05 -8.87
CA ASN A 115 -12.17 -7.17 -7.95
C ASN A 115 -11.94 -6.67 -6.52
N TRP A 116 -10.92 -5.85 -6.31
CA TRP A 116 -10.55 -5.35 -4.99
C TRP A 116 -11.67 -4.53 -4.35
N THR A 117 -12.36 -3.70 -5.14
CA THR A 117 -13.47 -2.88 -4.65
C THR A 117 -14.70 -3.71 -4.28
N CYS A 118 -15.08 -4.68 -5.12
CA CYS A 118 -16.24 -5.52 -4.88
C CYS A 118 -16.10 -6.42 -3.66
N VAL A 119 -14.87 -6.79 -3.26
CA VAL A 119 -14.64 -7.57 -2.03
C VAL A 119 -15.27 -6.88 -0.81
N GLY A 120 -15.04 -5.57 -0.64
CA GLY A 120 -15.62 -4.81 0.48
C GLY A 120 -17.14 -4.73 0.42
N ILE A 121 -17.70 -4.54 -0.78
CA ILE A 121 -19.15 -4.47 -1.02
C ILE A 121 -19.81 -5.82 -0.71
N CYS A 122 -19.27 -6.91 -1.25
CA CYS A 122 -19.77 -8.26 -1.01
C CYS A 122 -19.62 -8.67 0.46
N ALA A 123 -18.54 -8.26 1.14
CA ALA A 123 -18.36 -8.51 2.57
C ALA A 123 -19.42 -7.79 3.41
N HIS A 124 -19.72 -6.53 3.09
CA HIS A 124 -20.79 -5.78 3.74
C HIS A 124 -22.16 -6.46 3.52
N GLN A 125 -22.47 -6.85 2.29
CA GLN A 125 -23.70 -7.57 1.97
C GLN A 125 -23.79 -8.92 2.71
N SER A 126 -22.69 -9.67 2.78
CA SER A 126 -22.60 -10.92 3.54
C SER A 126 -22.92 -10.71 5.01
N ALA A 127 -22.36 -9.66 5.63
CA ALA A 127 -22.61 -9.32 7.03
C ALA A 127 -24.09 -9.01 7.29
N GLN A 128 -24.74 -8.26 6.38
CA GLN A 128 -26.19 -8.00 6.45
C GLN A 128 -27.05 -9.26 6.34
N GLN A 129 -26.53 -10.33 5.73
CA GLN A 129 -27.19 -11.62 5.53
C GLN A 129 -26.78 -12.68 6.57
N GLY A 130 -26.15 -12.27 7.67
CA GLY A 130 -25.70 -13.19 8.72
C GLY A 130 -24.48 -14.03 8.33
N GLY A 131 -23.60 -13.50 7.47
CA GLY A 131 -22.38 -14.18 7.05
C GLY A 131 -22.54 -15.18 5.92
N GLN A 132 -23.64 -15.09 5.14
CA GLN A 132 -23.83 -15.93 3.96
C GLN A 132 -22.78 -15.64 2.89
N ILE A 133 -22.45 -16.66 2.10
CA ILE A 133 -21.49 -16.51 0.98
C ILE A 133 -22.12 -15.63 -0.09
N VAL A 134 -21.49 -14.47 -0.34
CA VAL A 134 -21.78 -13.60 -1.50
C VAL A 134 -20.65 -13.78 -2.51
N ARG A 135 -20.98 -14.23 -3.72
CA ARG A 135 -19.99 -14.43 -4.78
C ARG A 135 -19.63 -13.10 -5.41
N LEU A 136 -18.35 -12.91 -5.71
CA LEU A 136 -17.89 -11.77 -6.51
C LEU A 136 -18.56 -11.80 -7.90
N PRO A 137 -18.93 -10.64 -8.47
CA PRO A 137 -19.48 -10.58 -9.82
C PRO A 137 -18.50 -11.11 -10.86
N GLU A 138 -18.98 -11.83 -11.88
CA GLU A 138 -18.13 -12.49 -12.88
C GLU A 138 -17.16 -11.55 -13.60
N PHE A 139 -17.58 -10.31 -13.89
CA PHE A 139 -16.75 -9.31 -14.56
C PHE A 139 -15.51 -8.88 -13.75
N THR A 140 -15.46 -9.23 -12.47
CA THR A 140 -14.33 -8.91 -11.57
C THR A 140 -13.29 -10.02 -11.50
N LEU A 141 -13.55 -11.22 -12.02
CA LEU A 141 -12.75 -12.40 -11.71
C LEU A 141 -11.49 -12.58 -12.59
N GLY A 142 -11.20 -11.65 -13.50
CA GLY A 142 -10.15 -11.85 -14.50
C GLY A 142 -10.51 -13.01 -15.45
N ARG A 143 -9.85 -13.08 -16.61
CA ARG A 143 -9.87 -14.28 -17.45
C ARG A 143 -8.51 -14.94 -17.42
#